data_AF-A0A838KL05-F1
#
_entry.id   AF-A0A838KL05-F1
#
_cell.length_a   1.000
_cell.length_b   1.000
_cell.length_c   1.000
_cell.angle_alpha   90.00
_cell.angle_beta   90.00
_cell.angle_gamma   90.00
#
_symmetry.space_group_name_H-M   'P 1'
#
loop_
_entity.id
_entity.type
_entity.pdbx_description
1 polymer ?
#
loop_
_entity_poly.entity_id
_entity_poly.type
_entity_poly.pdbx_seq_one_letter_code
_entity_poly.pdbx_strand_id
1 'polypeptide(L)' 'MNDKYDSVARHHLVYNVGAAERFKDWVVVTIEKNRSGTVGLDLEFRKRFDQCRFEGHGQHVAEQLVDDRVYVE' A
#
# COMPACT_ATOMS: atom_id res chain seq x y z
N MET A 1 8.67 1.19 6.11
CA MET A 1 8.38 -0.25 5.90
C MET A 1 7.16 -0.27 4.99
N ASN A 2 7.33 -0.54 3.67
CA ASN A 2 6.24 -0.64 2.66
C ASN A 2 5.02 0.26 2.91
N ASP A 3 5.29 1.53 3.21
CA ASP A 3 4.29 2.51 3.60
C ASP A 3 3.48 2.93 2.38
N LYS A 4 2.15 2.96 2.51
CA LYS A 4 1.27 3.32 1.38
C LYS A 4 1.60 4.70 0.81
N TYR A 5 2.06 5.61 1.67
CA TYR A 5 2.48 6.95 1.26
C TYR A 5 3.62 6.93 0.23
N ASP A 6 4.58 6.01 0.39
CA ASP A 6 5.75 5.89 -0.49
C ASP A 6 5.46 5.01 -1.71
N SER A 7 4.53 4.05 -1.56
CA SER A 7 4.16 3.11 -2.63
C SER A 7 3.13 3.64 -3.62
N VAL A 8 2.36 4.67 -3.28
CA VAL A 8 1.30 5.20 -4.16
C VAL A 8 1.85 6.22 -5.16
N ALA A 9 1.37 6.16 -6.41
CA ALA A 9 1.78 7.09 -7.45
C ALA A 9 1.47 8.56 -7.09
N ARG A 10 2.43 9.46 -7.40
CA ARG A 10 2.36 10.89 -6.99
C ARG A 10 1.06 11.59 -7.33
N HIS A 11 0.41 11.26 -8.44
CA HIS A 11 -0.84 11.92 -8.82
C HIS A 11 -1.96 11.64 -7.80
N HIS A 12 -2.02 10.47 -7.17
CA HIS A 12 -2.98 10.19 -6.10
C HIS A 12 -2.71 11.01 -4.83
N LEU A 13 -1.44 11.32 -4.54
CA LEU A 13 -1.06 12.20 -3.41
C LEU A 13 -1.42 13.67 -3.67
N VAL A 14 -1.28 14.12 -4.92
CA VAL A 14 -1.52 15.52 -5.31
C VAL A 14 -3.01 15.83 -5.42
N TYR A 15 -3.81 14.92 -5.98
CA TYR A 15 -5.26 15.14 -6.15
C TYR A 15 -6.05 15.00 -4.85
N ASN A 16 -5.50 14.31 -3.84
CA ASN A 16 -6.15 14.10 -2.55
C ASN A 16 -5.18 14.30 -1.38
N VAL A 17 -4.77 15.56 -1.18
CA VAL A 17 -3.83 15.95 -0.10
C VAL A 17 -4.34 15.54 1.29
N GLY A 18 -5.67 15.52 1.50
CA GLY A 18 -6.28 15.04 2.74
C GLY A 18 -6.16 13.53 2.97
N ALA A 19 -6.12 12.73 1.89
CA ALA A 19 -5.86 11.29 1.96
C ALA A 19 -4.37 10.95 2.06
N ALA A 20 -3.49 11.80 1.52
CA ALA A 20 -2.04 11.59 1.56
C ALA A 20 -1.53 11.42 3.00
N GLU A 21 -1.94 12.28 3.93
CA GLU A 21 -1.56 12.12 5.35
C GLU A 21 -2.11 10.82 5.97
N ARG A 22 -3.30 10.38 5.54
CA ARG A 22 -3.88 9.13 6.02
C ARG A 22 -3.08 7.91 5.56
N PHE A 23 -2.44 7.94 4.40
CA PHE A 23 -1.65 6.81 3.90
C PHE A 23 -0.46 6.47 4.79
N LYS A 24 0.00 7.39 5.65
CA LYS A 24 1.00 7.09 6.68
C LYS A 24 0.51 6.08 7.72
N ASP A 25 -0.81 5.90 7.86
CA ASP A 25 -1.40 4.88 8.73
C ASP A 25 -1.52 3.53 8.03
N TRP A 26 -1.17 3.38 6.75
CA TRP A 26 -1.38 2.16 5.98
C TRP A 26 -0.07 1.55 5.50
N VAL A 27 -0.07 0.23 5.39
CA VAL A 27 1.00 -0.57 4.79
C VAL A 27 0.43 -1.31 3.59
N VAL A 28 1.23 -1.46 2.53
CA VAL A 28 0.88 -2.24 1.34
C VAL A 28 1.63 -3.57 1.35
N VAL A 29 0.93 -4.67 1.09
CA VAL A 29 1.49 -6.03 1.03
C VAL A 29 1.02 -6.71 -0.24
N THR A 30 1.98 -7.11 -1.07
CA THR A 30 1.70 -7.94 -2.25
C THR A 30 1.73 -9.40 -1.85
N ILE A 31 0.67 -10.13 -2.17
CA ILE A 31 0.57 -11.58 -1.97
C ILE A 31 0.71 -12.29 -3.31
N GLU A 32 1.81 -13.03 -3.44
CA GLU A 32 1.98 -13.99 -4.51
C GLU A 32 1.54 -15.38 -4.04
N LYS A 33 0.54 -15.94 -4.73
CA LYS A 33 0.10 -17.31 -4.48
C LYS A 33 0.88 -18.25 -5.38
N ASN A 34 1.63 -19.17 -4.77
CA ASN A 34 2.31 -20.27 -5.46
C ASN A 34 1.36 -21.46 -5.75
N ARG A 35 0.08 -21.17 -6.02
CA ARG A 35 -0.96 -22.16 -6.35
C ARG A 35 -1.94 -21.54 -7.36
N SER A 36 -2.68 -22.39 -8.09
CA SER A 36 -3.73 -21.94 -9.02
C SER A 36 -4.68 -20.93 -8.38
N GLY A 37 -5.00 -19.87 -9.14
CA GLY A 37 -5.82 -18.75 -8.71
C GLY A 37 -5.16 -17.40 -9.04
N THR A 38 -5.72 -16.33 -8.48
CA THR A 38 -5.20 -14.97 -8.65
C THR A 38 -3.84 -14.81 -7.97
N VAL A 39 -2.87 -14.30 -8.71
CA VAL A 39 -1.51 -13.98 -8.27
C VAL A 39 -1.30 -12.45 -8.29
N GLY A 40 -0.31 -11.95 -7.55
CA GLY A 40 0.02 -10.52 -7.53
C GLY A 40 -1.11 -9.66 -6.95
N LEU A 41 -1.63 -10.05 -5.78
CA LEU A 41 -2.69 -9.27 -5.12
C LEU A 41 -2.08 -8.25 -4.17
N ASP A 42 -2.32 -6.97 -4.42
CA ASP A 42 -1.96 -5.91 -3.49
C ASP A 42 -3.07 -5.68 -2.47
N LEU A 43 -2.73 -5.87 -1.20
CA LEU A 43 -3.59 -5.62 -0.05
C LEU A 43 -3.03 -4.51 0.80
N GLU A 44 -3.91 -3.78 1.47
CA GLU A 44 -3.55 -2.78 2.46
C GLU A 44 -4.15 -3.07 3.83
N PHE A 45 -3.36 -2.75 4.85
CA PHE A 45 -3.73 -2.92 6.25
C PHE A 45 -3.45 -1.64 7.01
N ARG A 46 -4.37 -1.29 7.92
CA ARG A 46 -4.19 -0.15 8.80
C ARG A 46 -3.26 -0.51 9.96
N LYS A 47 -2.31 0.37 10.24
CA LYS A 47 -1.42 0.32 11.39
C LYS A 47 -2.11 0.91 12.62
N ARG A 48 -1.90 0.25 13.76
CA ARG A 48 -2.19 0.76 15.10
C ARG A 48 -0.85 0.95 15.80
N PHE A 49 -0.22 2.09 15.54
CA PHE A 49 1.12 2.42 16.04
C PHE A 49 1.20 2.46 17.56
N ASP A 50 0.12 2.92 18.20
CA ASP A 50 -0.07 2.91 19.64
C ASP A 50 0.04 1.51 20.27
N GLN A 51 -0.19 0.47 19.46
CA GLN A 51 -0.22 -0.93 19.88
C GLN A 51 0.80 -1.80 19.13
N CYS A 52 1.67 -1.19 18.33
CA CYS A 52 2.66 -1.89 17.50
C CYS A 52 2.07 -3.07 16.68
N ARG A 53 0.87 -2.91 16.11
CA ARG A 53 0.19 -3.97 15.35
C ARG A 53 -0.53 -3.47 14.10
N PHE A 54 -1.01 -4.40 13.29
CA PHE A 54 -1.93 -4.15 12.19
C PHE A 54 -3.35 -4.54 12.56
N GLU A 55 -4.34 -3.89 11.94
CA GLU A 55 -5.71 -4.39 11.93
C GLU A 55 -5.78 -5.71 11.14
N GLY A 56 -6.54 -6.69 11.65
CA GLY A 56 -6.61 -8.02 11.04
C GLY A 56 -7.42 -8.09 9.74
N HIS A 57 -8.20 -7.04 9.46
CA HIS A 57 -8.97 -6.92 8.22
C HIS A 57 -8.25 -5.95 7.29
N GLY A 58 -7.80 -6.47 6.15
CA GLY A 58 -7.27 -5.68 5.05
C GLY A 58 -8.26 -5.56 3.90
N GLN A 59 -7.91 -4.73 2.94
CA GLN A 59 -8.67 -4.53 1.71
C GLN A 59 -7.72 -4.50 0.51
N HIS A 60 -8.26 -4.62 -0.70
CA HIS A 60 -7.47 -4.40 -1.91
C HIS A 60 -7.00 -2.95 -1.98
N VAL A 61 -5.76 -2.75 -2.44
CA VAL A 61 -5.30 -1.40 -2.78
C VAL A 61 -6.14 -0.86 -3.94
N ALA A 62 -6.69 0.33 -3.78
CA ALA A 62 -7.51 0.98 -4.80
C ALA A 62 -6.69 1.92 -5.70
N GLU A 63 -5.62 2.50 -5.14
CA GLU A 63 -4.75 3.45 -5.79
C GLU A 63 -3.70 2.76 -6.66
N GLN A 64 -3.27 3.44 -7.71
CA GLN A 64 -2.16 2.95 -8.52
C GLN A 64 -0.86 3.02 -7.70
N LEU A 65 -0.21 1.86 -7.55
CA LEU A 65 1.11 1.76 -6.95
C LEU A 65 2.19 2.17 -7.95
N VAL A 66 3.32 2.67 -7.44
CA VAL A 66 4.54 2.84 -8.24
C VAL A 66 5.09 1.46 -8.54
N ASP A 67 5.29 1.17 -9.82
CA ASP A 67 5.93 -0.06 -10.25
C ASP A 67 7.44 0.03 -9.95
N ASP A 68 8.06 -1.05 -9.46
CA ASP A 68 9.42 -1.10 -8.90
C ASP A 68 10.55 -0.80 -9.91
N ARG A 69 10.23 -0.29 -11.09
CA ARG A 69 11.22 0.25 -12.05
C ARG A 69 11.56 1.69 -11.73
N VAL A 70 12.08 1.92 -10.53
CA VAL A 70 12.90 3.11 -10.26
C VAL A 70 14.26 2.85 -10.92
N TYR A 71 14.40 3.24 -12.21
CA TYR A 71 15.72 3.36 -12.82
C TYR A 71 16.43 4.53 -12.13
N VAL A 72 17.40 4.21 -11.29
CA VAL A 72 18.36 5.20 -10.78
C VAL A 72 19.45 5.30 -11.85
N GLU A 73 19.45 6.41 -12.62
CA GLU A 73 20.64 6.86 -13.36
C GLU A 73 21.72 7.38 -12.39
#